data_AF-A0A7V2CPA6-F1
#
_entry.id   AF-A0A7V2CPA6-F1
#
_cell.length_a   1.000
_cell.length_b   1.000
_cell.length_c   1.000
_cell.angle_alpha   90.00
_cell.angle_beta   90.00
_cell.angle_gamma   90.00
#
_symmetry.space_group_name_H-M   'P 1'
#
loop_
_entity.id
_entity.type
_entity.pdbx_description
1 polymer ?
#
loop_
_entity_poly.entity_id
_entity_poly.type
_entity_poly.pdbx_seq_one_letter_code
_entity_poly.pdbx_strand_id
1 'polypeptide(L)'
;MERIEGLPPAISIEQKTAANTPRSTVGTVTEVYDYMRILWARVGQPFCPRCQVPVGTQSPEQIIDKIMSLPAGGKAVLLAPVERIGGETYEELLAREKANGFTRVRIDGQVHAIDAAPGIDARRRHELELVVDRLVIRPDQRPRIADSAEMALSVGNGVALLQLLDDGGRVLRFSQHRTCEQCHAAYEQLTPHNLSFNSRLGWCEACEGLGTQKGASLNAIVVRPERSILEGAILGWDRLPPEGTMSRVVALMARALSFDAKAAWGQLPE
;
A
#
# COMPACT_ATOMS: atom_id res chain seq x y z
N MET A 1 -23.64 -51.08 40.24
CA MET A 1 -22.97 -49.79 39.98
C MET A 1 -23.97 -48.95 39.21
N GLU A 2 -24.67 -48.03 39.89
CA GLU A 2 -25.67 -47.17 39.25
C GLU A 2 -24.97 -46.17 38.33
N ARG A 3 -25.34 -46.19 37.04
CA ARG A 3 -24.84 -45.26 36.03
C ARG A 3 -25.66 -43.98 36.15
N ILE A 4 -25.03 -42.89 36.58
CA ILE A 4 -25.67 -41.57 36.68
C ILE A 4 -25.55 -40.91 35.30
N GLU A 5 -26.69 -40.66 34.65
CA GLU A 5 -26.81 -39.94 33.37
C GLU A 5 -27.56 -38.61 33.59
N GLY A 6 -27.29 -37.61 32.76
CA GLY A 6 -28.03 -36.33 32.77
C GLY A 6 -27.38 -35.18 33.57
N LEU A 7 -26.10 -35.28 33.94
CA LEU A 7 -25.38 -34.13 34.47
C LEU A 7 -25.08 -33.13 33.34
N PRO A 8 -25.52 -31.86 33.44
CA PRO A 8 -25.13 -30.83 32.48
C PRO A 8 -23.60 -30.60 32.56
N PRO A 9 -22.94 -30.22 31.45
CA PRO A 9 -21.51 -29.96 31.46
C PRO A 9 -21.20 -28.83 32.44
N ALA A 10 -20.35 -29.12 33.43
CA ALA A 10 -19.88 -28.12 34.37
C ALA A 10 -18.75 -27.31 33.73
N ILE A 11 -18.87 -25.98 33.73
CA ILE A 11 -17.81 -25.05 33.32
C ILE A 11 -17.26 -24.42 34.60
N SER A 12 -15.96 -24.62 34.86
CA SER A 12 -15.26 -23.94 35.95
C SER A 12 -14.82 -22.55 35.47
N ILE A 13 -15.23 -21.51 36.17
CA ILE A 13 -14.76 -20.14 35.95
C ILE A 13 -13.84 -19.80 37.12
N GLU A 14 -12.55 -20.05 36.93
CA GLU A 14 -11.51 -19.71 37.89
C GLU A 14 -10.77 -18.44 37.43
N GLN A 15 -10.44 -17.56 38.37
CA GLN A 15 -9.56 -16.42 38.11
C GLN A 15 -8.10 -16.89 38.02
N LYS A 16 -7.78 -17.75 37.06
CA LYS A 16 -6.38 -18.05 36.71
C LYS A 16 -5.83 -16.90 35.88
N THR A 17 -4.80 -16.24 36.38
CA THR A 17 -3.97 -15.33 35.58
C THR A 17 -3.45 -16.10 34.37
N ALA A 18 -4.00 -15.80 33.19
CA ALA A 18 -3.52 -16.36 31.94
C ALA A 18 -2.03 -16.02 31.76
N ALA A 19 -1.25 -16.94 31.19
CA ALA A 19 0.15 -16.69 30.90
C ALA A 19 0.28 -15.45 30.01
N ASN A 20 1.09 -14.47 30.44
CA ASN A 20 1.34 -13.25 29.68
C ASN A 20 2.11 -13.59 28.40
N THR A 21 1.38 -13.76 27.29
CA THR A 21 2.00 -13.77 25.96
C THR A 21 2.03 -12.33 25.45
N PRO A 22 3.16 -11.85 24.90
CA PRO A 22 3.30 -10.45 24.50
C PRO A 22 2.40 -10.06 23.32
N ARG A 23 1.75 -11.02 22.67
CA ARG A 23 0.80 -10.80 21.57
C ARG A 23 -0.66 -11.11 21.93
N SER A 24 -0.96 -11.53 23.16
CA SER A 24 -2.34 -11.60 23.62
C SER A 24 -2.79 -10.23 24.09
N THR A 25 -3.90 -9.76 23.53
CA THR A 25 -4.58 -8.54 23.94
C THR A 25 -5.99 -8.88 24.41
N VAL A 26 -6.68 -7.93 25.04
CA VAL A 26 -8.10 -8.08 25.37
C VAL A 26 -8.90 -8.47 24.11
N GLY A 27 -8.58 -7.87 22.96
CA GLY A 27 -9.27 -8.15 21.70
C GLY A 27 -9.05 -9.56 21.17
N THR A 28 -7.88 -10.18 21.39
CA THR A 28 -7.65 -11.58 20.98
C THR A 28 -8.26 -12.57 21.96
N VAL A 29 -8.23 -12.27 23.27
CA VAL A 29 -8.82 -13.14 24.31
C VAL A 29 -10.34 -13.18 24.21
N THR A 30 -10.97 -12.06 23.88
CA THR A 30 -12.42 -11.95 23.70
C THR A 30 -12.89 -12.25 22.29
N GLU A 31 -11.98 -12.59 21.37
CA GLU A 31 -12.22 -12.77 19.93
C GLU A 31 -12.80 -11.55 19.20
N VAL A 32 -13.00 -10.42 19.87
CA VAL A 32 -13.49 -9.17 19.26
C VAL A 32 -12.60 -8.76 18.10
N TYR A 33 -11.27 -8.87 18.26
CA TYR A 33 -10.33 -8.53 17.20
C TYR A 33 -10.48 -9.46 15.99
N ASP A 34 -10.84 -10.72 16.20
CA ASP A 34 -11.03 -11.70 15.13
C ASP A 34 -12.23 -11.32 14.26
N TYR A 35 -13.33 -10.88 14.88
CA TYR A 35 -14.48 -10.31 14.17
C TYR A 35 -14.13 -9.00 13.47
N MET A 36 -13.36 -8.11 14.11
CA MET A 36 -12.94 -6.84 13.49
C MET A 36 -12.11 -7.09 12.22
N ARG A 37 -11.19 -8.06 12.22
CA ARG A 37 -10.42 -8.42 11.01
C ARG A 37 -11.32 -8.87 9.87
N ILE A 38 -12.35 -9.67 10.17
CA ILE A 38 -13.32 -10.10 9.15
C ILE A 38 -14.09 -8.90 8.62
N LEU A 39 -14.60 -8.04 9.51
CA LEU A 39 -15.35 -6.84 9.16
C LEU A 39 -14.52 -5.94 8.23
N TRP A 40 -13.32 -5.55 8.64
CA TRP A 40 -12.44 -4.69 7.86
C TRP A 40 -12.03 -5.31 6.52
N ALA A 41 -11.75 -6.62 6.46
CA ALA A 41 -11.41 -7.27 5.19
C ALA A 41 -12.61 -7.34 4.22
N ARG A 42 -13.85 -7.40 4.73
CA ARG A 42 -15.06 -7.55 3.92
C ARG A 42 -15.67 -6.24 3.47
N VAL A 43 -15.72 -5.23 4.34
CA VAL A 43 -16.39 -3.94 4.06
C VAL A 43 -15.47 -2.73 4.13
N GLY A 44 -14.20 -2.91 4.51
CA GLY A 44 -13.23 -1.82 4.56
C GLY A 44 -12.86 -1.34 3.16
N GLN A 45 -12.83 -0.02 2.97
CA GLN A 45 -12.30 0.62 1.78
C GLN A 45 -10.78 0.78 1.94
N PRO A 46 -9.93 0.11 1.13
CA PRO A 46 -8.50 0.28 1.21
C PRO A 46 -8.09 1.66 0.72
N PHE A 47 -7.01 2.22 1.29
CA PHE A 47 -6.41 3.47 0.85
C PHE A 47 -4.93 3.27 0.55
N CYS A 48 -4.43 4.00 -0.44
CA CYS A 48 -3.01 4.05 -0.74
C CYS A 48 -2.27 4.73 0.42
N PRO A 49 -1.29 4.09 1.09
CA PRO A 49 -0.58 4.73 2.21
C PRO A 49 0.18 6.01 1.82
N ARG A 50 0.62 6.11 0.57
CA ARG A 50 1.38 7.26 0.04
C ARG A 50 0.47 8.41 -0.40
N CYS A 51 -0.62 8.09 -1.09
CA CYS A 51 -1.49 9.07 -1.77
C CYS A 51 -2.79 9.35 -1.02
N GLN A 52 -3.16 8.48 -0.07
CA GLN A 52 -4.40 8.53 0.71
C GLN A 52 -5.68 8.59 -0.16
N VAL A 53 -5.60 8.06 -1.38
CA VAL A 53 -6.76 7.86 -2.24
C VAL A 53 -7.27 6.42 -2.12
N PRO A 54 -8.58 6.18 -2.34
CA PRO A 54 -9.12 4.84 -2.37
C PRO A 54 -8.40 3.94 -3.36
N VAL A 55 -8.06 2.73 -2.91
CA VAL A 55 -7.55 1.65 -3.75
C VAL A 55 -8.63 0.60 -3.80
N GLY A 56 -9.18 0.34 -4.98
CA GLY A 56 -10.26 -0.61 -5.14
C GLY A 56 -10.19 -1.33 -6.46
N THR A 57 -10.81 -2.50 -6.49
CA THR A 57 -11.25 -3.14 -7.72
C THR A 57 -12.60 -2.54 -8.09
N GLN A 58 -12.76 -2.02 -9.30
CA GLN A 58 -14.07 -1.61 -9.78
C GLN A 58 -14.66 -2.76 -10.59
N SER A 59 -15.89 -3.19 -10.27
CA SER A 59 -16.58 -4.16 -11.12
C SER A 59 -16.89 -3.51 -12.48
N PRO A 60 -17.04 -4.30 -13.56
CA PRO A 60 -17.51 -3.77 -14.85
C PRO A 60 -18.77 -2.91 -14.69
N GLU A 61 -19.75 -3.37 -13.91
CA GLU A 61 -20.99 -2.64 -13.65
C GLU A 61 -20.74 -1.27 -12.98
N GLN A 62 -19.85 -1.21 -11.98
CA GLN A 62 -19.50 0.06 -11.32
C GLN A 62 -18.79 1.03 -12.27
N ILE A 63 -17.97 0.51 -13.19
CA ILE A 63 -17.32 1.32 -14.22
C ILE A 63 -18.38 1.88 -15.17
N ILE A 64 -19.30 1.03 -15.63
CA ILE A 64 -20.41 1.43 -16.50
C ILE A 64 -21.24 2.52 -15.83
N ASP A 65 -21.65 2.32 -14.58
CA ASP A 65 -22.43 3.31 -13.84
C ASP A 65 -21.67 4.64 -13.64
N LYS A 66 -20.35 4.60 -13.44
CA LYS A 66 -19.50 5.80 -13.42
C LYS A 66 -19.43 6.51 -14.77
N ILE A 67 -19.38 5.77 -15.88
CA ILE A 67 -19.40 6.36 -17.22
C ILE A 67 -20.78 7.00 -17.47
N MET A 68 -21.85 6.34 -17.03
CA MET A 68 -23.23 6.83 -17.18
C MET A 68 -23.56 8.03 -16.29
N SER A 69 -22.81 8.27 -15.21
CA SER A 69 -23.01 9.44 -14.33
C SER A 69 -22.31 10.72 -14.83
N LEU A 70 -21.53 10.62 -15.90
CA LEU A 70 -20.92 11.78 -16.57
C LEU A 70 -21.99 12.63 -17.30
N PRO A 71 -21.69 13.90 -17.63
CA PRO A 71 -22.64 14.77 -18.30
C PRO A 71 -23.22 14.18 -19.59
N ALA A 72 -24.56 14.18 -19.68
CA ALA A 72 -25.26 13.65 -20.85
C ALA A 72 -24.91 14.43 -22.12
N GLY A 73 -24.76 13.72 -23.23
CA GLY A 73 -24.31 14.26 -24.51
C GLY A 73 -22.79 14.36 -24.66
N GLY A 74 -22.03 14.12 -23.59
CA GLY A 74 -20.58 14.15 -23.61
C GLY A 74 -19.98 13.12 -24.57
N LYS A 75 -19.00 13.53 -25.36
CA LYS A 75 -18.25 12.66 -26.28
C LYS A 75 -17.01 12.13 -25.59
N ALA A 76 -16.81 10.82 -25.66
CA ALA A 76 -15.66 10.17 -25.06
C ALA A 76 -15.07 9.10 -25.99
N VAL A 77 -13.80 8.80 -25.79
CA VAL A 77 -13.11 7.69 -26.45
C VAL A 77 -12.71 6.70 -25.38
N LEU A 78 -13.19 5.47 -25.53
CA LEU A 78 -12.82 4.37 -24.66
C LEU A 78 -11.60 3.67 -25.23
N LEU A 79 -10.61 3.46 -24.36
CA LEU A 79 -9.27 3.03 -24.70
C LEU A 79 -8.87 1.85 -23.83
N ALA A 80 -8.08 0.93 -24.39
CA ALA A 80 -7.51 -0.21 -23.69
C ALA A 80 -5.97 -0.12 -23.73
N PRO A 81 -5.28 0.09 -22.59
CA PRO A 81 -3.83 0.12 -22.57
C PRO A 81 -3.26 -1.29 -22.82
N VAL A 82 -2.30 -1.40 -23.73
CA VAL A 82 -1.68 -2.67 -24.10
C VAL A 82 -0.18 -2.61 -23.88
N GLU A 83 0.38 -3.71 -23.38
CA GLU A 83 1.81 -3.87 -23.14
C GLU A 83 2.39 -4.99 -24.00
N ARG A 84 3.72 -4.97 -24.12
CA ARG A 84 4.47 -5.98 -24.84
C ARG A 84 4.52 -7.30 -24.06
N ILE A 85 4.26 -8.41 -24.74
CA ILE A 85 4.35 -9.75 -24.20
C ILE A 85 5.76 -10.31 -24.47
N GLY A 86 6.52 -10.57 -23.41
CA GLY A 86 7.85 -11.15 -23.52
C GLY A 86 8.84 -10.23 -24.25
N GLY A 87 9.50 -10.76 -25.29
CA GLY A 87 10.51 -10.05 -26.07
C GLY A 87 9.98 -9.40 -27.36
N GLU A 88 8.66 -9.27 -27.52
CA GLU A 88 8.09 -8.73 -28.76
C GLU A 88 8.50 -7.27 -29.04
N THR A 89 8.53 -6.91 -30.30
CA THR A 89 8.71 -5.54 -30.79
C THR A 89 7.38 -4.80 -30.81
N TYR A 90 7.40 -3.45 -30.87
CA TYR A 90 6.16 -2.68 -31.00
C TYR A 90 5.44 -2.95 -32.33
N GLU A 91 6.17 -3.28 -33.39
CA GLU A 91 5.62 -3.64 -34.69
C GLU A 91 4.84 -4.97 -34.62
N GLU A 92 5.39 -5.97 -33.92
CA GLU A 92 4.72 -7.24 -33.66
C GLU A 92 3.47 -7.06 -32.79
N LEU A 93 3.53 -6.23 -31.75
CA LEU A 93 2.36 -5.86 -30.95
C LEU A 93 1.27 -5.24 -31.82
N LEU A 94 1.60 -4.24 -32.65
CA LEU A 94 0.64 -3.58 -33.53
C LEU A 94 0.05 -4.54 -34.57
N ALA A 95 0.86 -5.44 -35.13
CA ALA A 95 0.39 -6.47 -36.06
C ALA A 95 -0.58 -7.46 -35.39
N ARG A 96 -0.29 -7.87 -34.15
CA ARG A 96 -1.18 -8.73 -33.33
C ARG A 96 -2.52 -8.04 -33.10
N GLU A 97 -2.50 -6.78 -32.66
CA GLU A 97 -3.75 -6.06 -32.38
C GLU A 97 -4.53 -5.74 -33.65
N LYS A 98 -3.85 -5.52 -34.78
CA LYS A 98 -4.51 -5.45 -36.09
C LYS A 98 -5.21 -6.75 -36.45
N ALA A 99 -4.57 -7.89 -36.23
CA ALA A 99 -5.16 -9.21 -36.47
C ALA A 99 -6.38 -9.47 -35.56
N ASN A 100 -6.38 -8.88 -34.36
CA ASN A 100 -7.52 -8.89 -33.42
C ASN A 100 -8.65 -7.92 -33.83
N GLY A 101 -8.52 -7.20 -34.96
CA GLY A 101 -9.56 -6.33 -35.52
C GLY A 101 -9.48 -4.86 -35.12
N PHE A 102 -8.43 -4.44 -34.39
CA PHE A 102 -8.24 -3.03 -34.06
C PHE A 102 -7.70 -2.26 -35.27
N THR A 103 -8.18 -1.02 -35.43
CA THR A 103 -7.79 -0.15 -36.56
C THR A 103 -7.03 1.09 -36.12
N ARG A 104 -7.15 1.47 -34.85
CA ARG A 104 -6.57 2.69 -34.30
C ARG A 104 -5.90 2.42 -32.96
N VAL A 105 -4.78 3.08 -32.75
CA VAL A 105 -3.99 3.04 -31.53
C VAL A 105 -3.61 4.47 -31.14
N ARG A 106 -3.58 4.76 -29.86
CA ARG A 106 -3.02 5.99 -29.30
C ARG A 106 -1.62 5.67 -28.80
N ILE A 107 -0.63 6.40 -29.27
CA ILE A 107 0.78 6.25 -28.91
C ILE A 107 1.22 7.56 -28.28
N ASP A 108 1.63 7.53 -27.02
CA ASP A 108 2.05 8.70 -26.24
C ASP A 108 1.06 9.90 -26.36
N GLY A 109 -0.24 9.60 -26.33
CA GLY A 109 -1.32 10.57 -26.40
C GLY A 109 -1.79 10.95 -27.81
N GLN A 110 -1.13 10.52 -28.89
CA GLN A 110 -1.54 10.80 -30.27
C GLN A 110 -2.20 9.59 -30.93
N VAL A 111 -3.37 9.79 -31.55
CA VAL A 111 -4.14 8.70 -32.19
C VAL A 111 -3.68 8.51 -33.63
N HIS A 112 -3.25 7.31 -33.95
CA HIS A 112 -2.84 6.87 -35.29
C HIS A 112 -3.72 5.72 -35.78
N ALA A 113 -3.85 5.59 -37.10
CA ALA A 113 -4.28 4.31 -37.68
C ALA A 113 -3.13 3.32 -37.52
N ILE A 114 -3.42 2.06 -37.17
CA ILE A 114 -2.37 1.06 -36.94
C ILE A 114 -1.48 0.88 -38.19
N ASP A 115 -2.08 0.93 -39.39
CA ASP A 115 -1.36 0.83 -40.67
C ASP A 115 -0.45 2.02 -41.00
N ALA A 116 -0.70 3.16 -40.36
CA ALA A 116 0.06 4.39 -40.55
C ALA A 116 0.70 4.84 -39.22
N ALA A 117 0.92 3.90 -38.30
CA ALA A 117 1.58 4.19 -37.03
C ALA A 117 3.04 4.61 -37.32
N PRO A 118 3.54 5.68 -36.67
CA PRO A 118 4.94 6.06 -36.80
C PRO A 118 5.85 4.96 -36.26
N GLY A 119 7.10 4.90 -36.74
CA GLY A 119 8.10 4.01 -36.18
C GLY A 119 8.32 4.32 -34.70
N ILE A 120 8.18 3.30 -33.84
CA ILE A 120 8.29 3.42 -32.38
C ILE A 120 9.71 3.03 -31.95
N ASP A 121 10.37 3.86 -31.14
CA ASP A 121 11.72 3.56 -30.65
C ASP A 121 11.67 2.39 -29.65
N ALA A 122 12.20 1.25 -30.06
CA ALA A 122 12.26 0.04 -29.23
C ALA A 122 13.06 0.21 -27.94
N ARG A 123 13.94 1.20 -27.85
CA ARG A 123 14.78 1.48 -26.66
C ARG A 123 14.04 2.27 -25.59
N ARG A 124 12.93 2.93 -25.94
CA ARG A 124 12.16 3.74 -25.01
C ARG A 124 10.85 3.05 -24.64
N ARG A 125 10.37 3.32 -23.43
CA ARG A 125 9.03 2.90 -23.01
C ARG A 125 8.02 3.90 -23.59
N HIS A 126 7.01 3.37 -24.26
CA HIS A 126 5.92 4.12 -24.87
C HIS A 126 4.59 3.66 -24.27
N GLU A 127 3.62 4.56 -24.21
CA GLU A 127 2.25 4.25 -23.79
C GLU A 127 1.41 3.95 -25.04
N LEU A 128 0.96 2.70 -25.17
CA LEU A 128 0.12 2.26 -26.30
C LEU A 128 -1.27 1.92 -25.80
N GLU A 129 -2.29 2.57 -26.36
CA GLU A 129 -3.68 2.35 -25.97
C GLU A 129 -4.56 2.17 -27.20
N LEU A 130 -5.18 1.00 -27.33
CA LEU A 130 -6.06 0.70 -28.45
C LEU A 130 -7.36 1.48 -28.32
N VAL A 131 -7.85 2.00 -29.44
CA VAL A 131 -9.15 2.66 -29.49
C VAL A 131 -10.24 1.61 -29.63
N VAL A 132 -11.02 1.41 -28.56
CA VAL A 132 -12.07 0.39 -28.50
C VAL A 132 -13.37 0.91 -29.10
N ASP A 133 -13.88 2.05 -28.58
CA ASP A 133 -15.08 2.69 -29.12
C ASP A 133 -15.04 4.21 -28.93
N ARG A 134 -15.79 4.93 -29.77
CA ARG A 134 -16.11 6.35 -29.60
C ARG A 134 -17.56 6.45 -29.15
N LEU A 135 -17.74 6.91 -27.92
CA LEU A 135 -19.01 6.89 -27.22
C LEU A 135 -19.59 8.29 -27.12
N VAL A 136 -20.92 8.35 -27.11
CA VAL A 136 -21.67 9.52 -26.66
C VAL A 136 -22.44 9.10 -25.41
N ILE A 137 -22.21 9.78 -24.30
CA ILE A 137 -22.79 9.43 -23.01
C ILE A 137 -24.28 9.79 -23.04
N ARG A 138 -25.13 8.79 -23.24
CA ARG A 138 -26.60 8.94 -23.19
C ARG A 138 -27.25 7.71 -22.58
N PRO A 139 -28.41 7.85 -21.89
CA PRO A 139 -29.13 6.74 -21.29
C PRO A 139 -29.46 5.59 -22.26
N ASP A 140 -29.81 5.90 -23.51
CA ASP A 140 -30.15 4.93 -24.55
C ASP A 140 -28.94 4.11 -25.03
N GLN A 141 -27.72 4.59 -24.77
CA GLN A 141 -26.47 3.93 -25.18
C GLN A 141 -25.88 3.03 -24.10
N ARG A 142 -26.54 2.86 -22.95
CA ARG A 142 -26.03 2.03 -21.83
C ARG A 142 -25.57 0.63 -22.27
N PRO A 143 -26.34 -0.15 -23.07
CA PRO A 143 -25.90 -1.48 -23.50
C PRO A 143 -24.59 -1.45 -24.31
N ARG A 144 -24.47 -0.50 -25.24
CA ARG A 144 -23.24 -0.32 -26.04
C ARG A 144 -22.05 0.10 -25.19
N ILE A 145 -22.27 0.99 -24.22
CA ILE A 145 -21.23 1.42 -23.27
C ILE A 145 -20.78 0.23 -22.43
N ALA A 146 -21.70 -0.64 -22.00
CA ALA A 146 -21.39 -1.86 -21.27
C ALA A 146 -20.51 -2.81 -22.09
N ASP A 147 -20.93 -3.16 -23.31
CA ASP A 147 -20.19 -4.05 -24.20
C ASP A 147 -18.78 -3.50 -24.48
N SER A 148 -18.68 -2.18 -24.72
CA SER A 148 -17.40 -1.52 -24.98
C SER A 148 -16.51 -1.49 -23.73
N ALA A 149 -17.07 -1.23 -22.55
CA ALA A 149 -16.35 -1.23 -21.28
C ALA A 149 -15.79 -2.62 -20.95
N GLU A 150 -16.59 -3.68 -21.14
CA GLU A 150 -16.14 -5.06 -20.96
C GLU A 150 -15.03 -5.42 -21.96
N MET A 151 -15.18 -5.06 -23.23
CA MET A 151 -14.14 -5.28 -24.24
C MET A 151 -12.85 -4.54 -23.88
N ALA A 152 -12.94 -3.27 -23.48
CA ALA A 152 -11.78 -2.48 -23.10
C ALA A 152 -11.05 -3.06 -21.87
N LEU A 153 -11.80 -3.51 -20.87
CA LEU A 153 -11.24 -4.18 -19.70
C LEU A 153 -10.61 -5.54 -20.06
N SER A 154 -11.22 -6.32 -20.95
CA SER A 154 -10.67 -7.60 -21.40
C SER A 154 -9.33 -7.42 -22.11
N VAL A 155 -9.29 -6.50 -23.09
CA VAL A 155 -8.11 -6.22 -23.91
C VAL A 155 -7.01 -5.52 -23.11
N GLY A 156 -7.39 -4.58 -22.25
CA GLY A 156 -6.46 -3.84 -21.40
C GLY A 156 -6.06 -4.58 -20.13
N ASN A 157 -6.27 -5.90 -20.09
CA ASN A 157 -5.97 -6.79 -18.97
C ASN A 157 -6.46 -6.19 -17.64
N GLY A 158 -7.76 -5.95 -17.51
CA GLY A 158 -8.39 -5.36 -16.33
C GLY A 158 -8.24 -3.84 -16.19
N VAL A 159 -7.75 -3.12 -17.20
CA VAL A 159 -7.63 -1.66 -17.19
C VAL A 159 -8.35 -1.07 -18.40
N ALA A 160 -9.10 0.00 -18.19
CA ALA A 160 -9.70 0.79 -19.26
C ALA A 160 -9.43 2.28 -19.01
N LEU A 161 -9.27 3.05 -20.07
CA LEU A 161 -9.12 4.49 -20.01
C LEU A 161 -10.28 5.14 -20.78
N LEU A 162 -10.86 6.20 -20.24
CA LEU A 162 -11.89 6.98 -20.90
C LEU A 162 -11.37 8.41 -21.09
N GLN A 163 -11.12 8.79 -22.33
CA GLN A 163 -10.76 10.15 -22.69
C GLN A 163 -12.01 10.97 -22.98
N LEU A 164 -12.25 12.02 -22.22
CA LEU A 164 -13.34 12.96 -22.42
C LEU A 164 -12.93 14.01 -23.45
N LEU A 165 -13.61 14.05 -24.59
CA LEU A 165 -13.27 14.98 -25.68
C LEU A 165 -13.74 16.41 -25.40
N ASP A 166 -14.82 16.56 -24.64
CA ASP A 166 -15.41 17.86 -24.33
C ASP A 166 -14.73 18.55 -23.12
N ASP A 167 -13.92 17.83 -22.34
CA ASP A 167 -13.23 18.33 -21.13
C ASP A 167 -11.71 18.40 -21.34
N GLY A 168 -11.29 19.09 -22.42
CA GLY A 168 -9.87 19.33 -22.72
C GLY A 168 -9.01 18.08 -22.92
N GLY A 169 -9.62 16.92 -23.18
CA GLY A 169 -8.92 15.65 -23.33
C GLY A 169 -8.60 14.93 -22.02
N ARG A 170 -9.23 15.32 -20.90
CA ARG A 170 -9.07 14.65 -19.60
C ARG A 170 -9.26 13.14 -19.71
N VAL A 171 -8.35 12.37 -19.12
CA VAL A 171 -8.39 10.90 -19.12
C VAL A 171 -8.78 10.40 -17.73
N LEU A 172 -9.85 9.61 -17.67
CA LEU A 172 -10.23 8.83 -16.50
C LEU A 172 -9.68 7.42 -16.64
N ARG A 173 -9.08 6.88 -15.58
CA ARG A 173 -8.57 5.51 -15.55
C ARG A 173 -9.48 4.65 -14.69
N PHE A 174 -9.90 3.52 -15.24
CA PHE A 174 -10.66 2.49 -14.56
C PHE A 174 -9.83 1.22 -14.46
N SER A 175 -9.89 0.53 -13.32
CA SER A 175 -9.15 -0.70 -13.11
C SER A 175 -9.93 -1.72 -12.28
N GLN A 176 -9.94 -2.95 -12.77
CA GLN A 176 -10.31 -4.15 -12.02
C GLN A 176 -9.20 -4.57 -11.06
N HIS A 177 -7.98 -4.06 -11.24
CA HIS A 177 -6.86 -4.29 -10.33
C HIS A 177 -6.88 -3.30 -9.18
N ARG A 178 -6.42 -3.74 -8.01
CA ARG A 178 -6.26 -2.90 -6.82
C ARG A 178 -5.04 -1.99 -7.01
N THR A 179 -5.20 -0.96 -7.81
CA THR A 179 -4.13 -0.03 -8.15
C THR A 179 -4.47 1.36 -7.63
N CYS A 180 -3.48 2.09 -7.13
CA CYS A 180 -3.66 3.51 -6.83
C CYS A 180 -3.74 4.32 -8.13
N GLU A 181 -4.74 5.17 -8.27
CA GLU A 181 -4.92 6.00 -9.48
C GLU A 181 -3.85 7.11 -9.62
N GLN A 182 -3.19 7.51 -8.53
CA GLN A 182 -2.17 8.58 -8.54
C GLN A 182 -0.73 8.08 -8.71
N CYS A 183 -0.33 7.07 -7.95
CA CYS A 183 1.05 6.56 -7.97
C CYS A 183 1.21 5.23 -8.70
N HIS A 184 0.11 4.67 -9.21
CA HIS A 184 0.06 3.40 -9.95
C HIS A 184 0.63 2.19 -9.20
N ALA A 185 0.79 2.29 -7.88
CA ALA A 185 1.16 1.15 -7.04
C ALA A 185 0.03 0.12 -7.06
N ALA A 186 0.37 -1.13 -7.36
CA ALA A 186 -0.53 -2.27 -7.23
C ALA A 186 -0.52 -2.78 -5.79
N TYR A 187 -1.67 -3.22 -5.33
CA TYR A 187 -1.90 -3.75 -4.00
C TYR A 187 -2.56 -5.12 -4.10
N GLU A 188 -2.27 -5.97 -3.13
CA GLU A 188 -2.90 -7.28 -3.05
C GLU A 188 -4.32 -7.18 -2.47
N GLN A 189 -5.08 -8.26 -2.62
CA GLN A 189 -6.35 -8.39 -1.91
C GLN A 189 -6.10 -8.56 -0.41
N LEU A 190 -6.65 -7.64 0.38
CA LEU A 190 -6.62 -7.76 1.83
C LEU A 190 -7.54 -8.90 2.28
N THR A 191 -6.96 -9.83 3.02
CA THR A 191 -7.65 -10.90 3.74
C THR A 191 -7.63 -10.59 5.25
N PRO A 192 -8.46 -11.26 6.07
CA PRO A 192 -8.37 -11.12 7.53
C PRO A 192 -6.96 -11.41 8.09
N HIS A 193 -6.16 -12.24 7.42
CA HIS A 193 -4.78 -12.53 7.82
C HIS A 193 -3.83 -11.34 7.65
N ASN A 194 -4.07 -10.48 6.65
CA ASN A 194 -3.31 -9.23 6.48
C ASN A 194 -3.59 -8.23 7.61
N LEU A 195 -4.69 -8.40 8.32
CA LEU A 195 -5.08 -7.55 9.46
C LEU A 195 -4.71 -8.20 10.80
N SER A 196 -3.95 -9.28 10.79
CA SER A 196 -3.50 -9.97 12.00
C SER A 196 -2.05 -9.63 12.30
N PHE A 197 -1.80 -8.92 13.41
CA PHE A 197 -0.44 -8.70 13.91
C PHE A 197 0.24 -10.00 14.40
N ASN A 198 -0.50 -11.11 14.52
CA ASN A 198 0.03 -12.43 14.81
C ASN A 198 0.49 -13.21 13.56
N SER A 199 0.19 -12.71 12.36
CA SER A 199 0.58 -13.31 11.08
C SER A 199 1.71 -12.52 10.44
N ARG A 200 2.66 -13.20 9.78
CA ARG A 200 3.70 -12.52 8.99
C ARG A 200 3.13 -11.62 7.89
N LEU A 201 1.92 -11.92 7.42
CA LEU A 201 1.23 -11.15 6.39
C LEU A 201 0.68 -9.80 6.89
N GLY A 202 0.52 -9.62 8.21
CA GLY A 202 -0.11 -8.44 8.80
C GLY A 202 0.68 -7.81 9.95
N TRP A 203 1.81 -8.41 10.35
CA TRP A 203 2.64 -7.86 11.39
C TRP A 203 3.47 -6.67 10.88
N CYS A 204 3.78 -5.74 11.79
CA CYS A 204 4.74 -4.69 11.48
C CYS A 204 6.15 -5.31 11.38
N GLU A 205 6.89 -5.03 10.30
CA GLU A 205 8.24 -5.58 10.11
C GLU A 205 9.24 -5.11 11.18
N ALA A 206 9.03 -3.91 11.74
CA ALA A 206 9.94 -3.35 12.73
C ALA A 206 9.83 -4.03 14.10
N CYS A 207 8.63 -4.47 14.51
CA CYS A 207 8.39 -5.06 15.83
C CYS A 207 7.83 -6.47 15.77
N GLU A 208 7.70 -7.05 14.58
CA GLU A 208 7.11 -8.36 14.34
C GLU A 208 5.75 -8.53 15.03
N GLY A 209 4.94 -7.47 15.01
CA GLY A 209 3.59 -7.48 15.60
C GLY A 209 3.54 -7.49 17.12
N LEU A 210 4.66 -7.25 17.81
CA LEU A 210 4.70 -7.07 19.27
C LEU A 210 4.19 -5.69 19.72
N GLY A 211 4.14 -4.72 18.81
CA GLY A 211 3.78 -3.32 19.11
C GLY A 211 4.81 -2.58 19.97
N THR A 212 5.89 -3.24 20.38
CA THR A 212 6.95 -2.70 21.23
C THR A 212 8.32 -3.15 20.71
N GLN A 213 9.34 -2.34 20.97
CA GLN A 213 10.74 -2.70 20.72
C GLN A 213 11.51 -2.53 22.01
N LYS A 214 12.47 -3.42 22.26
CA LYS A 214 13.41 -3.27 23.38
C LYS A 214 14.57 -2.42 22.89
N GLY A 215 14.69 -1.22 23.47
CA GLY A 215 15.82 -0.32 23.25
C GLY A 215 16.40 0.13 24.58
N ALA A 216 17.57 0.75 24.54
CA ALA A 216 18.13 1.40 25.70
C ALA A 216 17.53 2.81 25.81
N SER A 217 16.70 3.02 26.83
CA SER A 217 16.18 4.36 27.14
C SER A 217 17.33 5.25 27.59
N LEU A 218 17.48 6.42 26.98
CA LEU A 218 18.49 7.38 27.40
C LEU A 218 18.31 7.76 28.87
N ASN A 219 17.07 7.85 29.36
CA ASN A 219 16.75 8.12 30.77
C ASN A 219 17.11 6.96 31.70
N ALA A 220 17.20 5.73 31.18
CA ALA A 220 17.69 4.59 31.95
C ALA A 220 19.24 4.52 31.96
N ILE A 221 19.89 5.09 30.95
CA ILE A 221 21.35 5.15 30.85
C ILE A 221 21.90 6.37 31.60
N VAL A 222 21.29 7.54 31.46
CA VAL A 222 21.74 8.79 32.08
C VAL A 222 20.94 9.01 33.36
N VAL A 223 21.43 8.42 34.44
CA VAL A 223 20.74 8.44 35.74
C VAL A 223 20.99 9.70 36.56
N ARG A 224 22.01 10.49 36.20
CA ARG A 224 22.43 11.71 36.90
C ARG A 224 22.73 12.84 35.90
N PRO A 225 21.72 13.39 35.21
CA PRO A 225 21.91 14.39 34.15
C PRO A 225 22.50 15.72 34.65
N GLU A 226 22.44 15.97 35.95
CA GLU A 226 23.05 17.12 36.63
C GLU A 226 24.57 17.03 36.77
N ARG A 227 25.15 15.84 36.53
CA ARG A 227 26.60 15.60 36.59
C ARG A 227 27.19 15.57 35.18
N SER A 228 28.50 15.77 35.10
CA SER A 228 29.24 15.53 33.86
C SER A 228 29.44 14.04 33.59
N ILE A 229 29.79 13.68 32.35
CA ILE A 229 30.15 12.30 31.97
C ILE A 229 31.27 11.77 32.88
N LEU A 230 32.24 12.62 33.22
CA LEU A 230 33.39 12.28 34.07
C LEU A 230 33.00 12.06 35.55
N GLU A 231 31.92 12.69 36.00
CA GLU A 231 31.42 12.62 37.39
C GLU A 231 30.31 11.57 37.59
N GLY A 232 30.11 10.74 36.57
CA GLY A 232 29.22 9.59 36.62
C GLY A 232 27.78 9.90 36.23
N ALA A 233 27.55 10.75 35.25
CA ALA A 233 26.21 10.96 34.68
C ALA A 233 25.58 9.67 34.12
N ILE A 234 26.42 8.76 33.61
CA ILE A 234 26.02 7.53 32.91
C ILE A 234 26.03 6.34 33.90
N LEU A 235 24.98 5.52 33.86
CA LEU A 235 24.82 4.30 34.66
C LEU A 235 25.94 3.31 34.35
N GLY A 236 26.57 2.77 35.40
CA GLY A 236 27.73 1.87 35.27
C GLY A 236 29.05 2.60 35.00
N TRP A 237 29.02 3.91 34.76
CA TRP A 237 30.19 4.77 34.78
C TRP A 237 30.17 5.53 36.10
N ASP A 238 30.87 5.00 37.10
CA ASP A 238 31.15 5.76 38.31
C ASP A 238 32.04 6.97 37.98
N ARG A 239 32.47 7.69 39.02
CA ARG A 239 33.43 8.79 38.82
C ARG A 239 34.68 8.27 38.11
N LEU A 240 34.91 8.76 36.90
CA LEU A 240 36.02 8.30 36.08
C LEU A 240 37.32 8.91 36.61
N PRO A 241 38.36 8.10 36.90
CA PRO A 241 39.62 8.62 37.43
C PRO A 241 40.35 9.43 36.36
N PRO A 242 41.04 10.53 36.70
CA PRO A 242 41.68 11.42 35.71
C PRO A 242 42.63 10.73 34.74
N GLU A 243 43.36 9.72 35.21
CA GLU A 243 44.31 8.94 34.38
C GLU A 243 43.71 7.67 33.77
N GLY A 244 42.42 7.42 34.00
CA GLY A 244 41.73 6.25 33.48
C GLY A 244 41.58 6.26 31.97
N THR A 245 41.64 5.08 31.36
CA THR A 245 41.44 4.90 29.91
C THR A 245 40.13 5.51 29.43
N MET A 246 39.04 5.32 30.20
CA MET A 246 37.73 5.87 29.83
C MET A 246 37.70 7.41 29.85
N SER A 247 38.36 8.04 30.82
CA SER A 247 38.49 9.51 30.87
C SER A 247 39.22 10.07 29.66
N ARG A 248 40.26 9.36 29.18
CA ARG A 248 40.98 9.73 27.95
C ARG A 248 40.09 9.60 26.71
N VAL A 249 39.29 8.53 26.63
CA VAL A 249 38.32 8.34 25.54
C VAL A 249 37.28 9.46 25.53
N VAL A 250 36.69 9.78 26.68
CA VAL A 250 35.72 10.89 26.81
C VAL A 250 36.34 12.22 26.42
N ALA A 251 37.58 12.50 26.83
CA ALA A 251 38.28 13.73 26.46
C ALA A 251 38.57 13.82 24.95
N LEU A 252 38.88 12.69 24.30
CA LEU A 252 39.06 12.64 22.84
C LEU A 252 37.72 12.86 22.12
N MET A 253 36.64 12.24 22.59
CA MET A 253 35.29 12.45 22.04
C MET A 253 34.83 13.89 22.20
N ALA A 254 35.06 14.50 23.37
CA ALA A 254 34.75 15.90 23.65
C ALA A 254 35.42 16.87 22.67
N ARG A 255 36.69 16.60 22.32
CA ARG A 255 37.41 17.38 21.30
C ARG A 255 36.86 17.14 19.89
N ALA A 256 36.59 15.89 19.52
CA ALA A 256 36.13 15.53 18.19
C ALA A 256 34.70 16.04 17.91
N LEU A 257 33.83 15.98 18.92
CA LEU A 257 32.42 16.36 18.84
C LEU A 257 32.15 17.78 19.37
N SER A 258 33.20 18.51 19.79
CA SER A 258 33.13 19.91 20.25
C SER A 258 32.14 20.15 21.42
N PHE A 259 32.18 19.31 22.45
CA PHE A 259 31.41 19.51 23.69
C PHE A 259 32.34 19.60 24.92
N ASP A 260 31.86 20.22 26.01
CA ASP A 260 32.60 20.29 27.26
C ASP A 260 32.37 19.03 28.12
N ALA A 261 33.39 18.18 28.25
CA ALA A 261 33.34 16.97 29.07
C ALA A 261 33.10 17.22 30.57
N LYS A 262 33.26 18.46 31.05
CA LYS A 262 33.03 18.87 32.44
C LYS A 262 31.66 19.50 32.67
N ALA A 263 30.95 19.88 31.61
CA ALA A 263 29.59 20.38 31.73
C ALA A 263 28.65 19.26 32.20
N ALA A 264 27.58 19.64 32.90
CA ALA A 264 26.52 18.70 33.24
C ALA A 264 25.93 18.11 31.95
N TRP A 265 25.55 16.83 31.95
CA TRP A 265 24.98 16.17 30.77
C TRP A 265 23.82 16.96 30.17
N GLY A 266 22.93 17.50 31.01
CA GLY A 266 21.78 18.30 30.56
C GLY A 266 22.14 19.66 29.92
N GLN A 267 23.41 20.05 29.92
CA GLN A 267 23.93 21.28 29.28
C GLN A 267 24.70 20.99 27.99
N LEU A 268 24.86 19.71 27.62
CA LEU A 268 25.52 19.33 26.37
C LEU A 268 24.60 19.59 25.17
N PRO A 269 25.17 19.95 24.00
CA PRO A 269 24.40 20.06 22.76
C PRO A 269 23.80 18.71 22.32
N GLU A 270 22.65 18.74 21.63
CA GLU A 270 22.00 17.56 21.03
C GLU A 270 22.85 16.90 19.93
#